data_AF-A0A7I7U5K2-F1
#
_entry.id   AF-A0A7I7U5K2-F1
#
_cell.length_a   1.000
_cell.length_b   1.000
_cell.length_c   1.000
_cell.angle_alpha   90.00
_cell.angle_beta   90.00
_cell.angle_gamma   90.00
#
_symmetry.space_group_name_H-M   'P 1'
#
loop_
_entity.id
_entity.type
_entity.pdbx_description
1 polymer ?
#
loop_
_entity_poly.entity_id
_entity_poly.type
_entity_poly.pdbx_seq_one_letter_code
_entity_poly.pdbx_strand_id
1 'polypeptide(L)'
;MNQQDRSTAPRHSRTEYEYNELLSRLVGYHLQSVHFNGGYVQFSFAHLNSAEYPVLTCEVMPTVETPSGALNDGDPGYADAIRGLIGQHVTATHEAPLLGLRIEFAEVSVKVRPAADELRGPQIAMLSDFSDVAPASWQPGGQAFEYLA
;
A
#
# COMPACT_ATOMS: atom_id res chain seq x y z
N MET A 1 -41.12 37.05 -22.95
CA MET A 1 -40.02 36.78 -23.91
C MET A 1 -38.70 37.04 -23.18
N ASN A 2 -37.73 36.14 -23.35
CA ASN A 2 -36.35 36.09 -22.79
C ASN A 2 -36.32 35.59 -21.33
N GLN A 3 -36.10 34.31 -21.00
CA GLN A 3 -35.14 33.29 -21.48
C GLN A 3 -33.69 33.77 -21.49
N GLN A 4 -32.92 33.23 -20.54
CA GLN A 4 -31.45 33.04 -20.42
C GLN A 4 -31.07 33.26 -18.94
N ASP A 5 -30.28 32.44 -18.25
CA ASP A 5 -29.57 31.21 -18.57
C ASP A 5 -29.20 30.65 -17.18
N ARG A 6 -29.85 29.57 -16.72
CA ARG A 6 -29.43 28.91 -15.47
C ARG A 6 -28.27 28.01 -15.83
N SER A 7 -27.07 28.57 -15.75
CA SER A 7 -25.81 27.84 -15.84
C SER A 7 -25.85 26.62 -14.93
N THR A 8 -25.89 25.46 -15.57
CA THR A 8 -25.71 24.14 -14.97
C THR A 8 -24.34 24.11 -14.34
N ALA A 9 -24.28 24.17 -13.00
CA ALA A 9 -23.06 23.91 -12.26
C ALA A 9 -22.51 22.53 -12.66
N PRO A 10 -21.19 22.37 -12.88
CA PRO A 10 -20.63 21.07 -13.18
C PRO A 10 -20.86 20.17 -11.97
N ARG A 11 -21.61 19.07 -12.18
CA ARG A 11 -21.67 17.96 -11.23
C ARG A 11 -20.23 17.56 -10.95
N HIS A 12 -19.83 17.59 -9.68
CA HIS A 12 -18.55 17.04 -9.25
C HIS A 12 -18.44 15.63 -9.82
N SER A 13 -17.51 15.45 -10.75
CA SER A 13 -17.08 14.13 -11.20
C SER A 13 -16.64 13.39 -9.94
N ARG A 14 -17.41 12.39 -9.54
CA ARG A 14 -16.96 11.40 -8.58
C ARG A 14 -15.81 10.70 -9.29
N THR A 15 -14.58 11.12 -9.02
CA THR A 15 -13.39 10.43 -9.53
C THR A 15 -13.56 8.97 -9.11
N GLU A 16 -13.73 8.08 -10.08
CA GLU A 16 -13.80 6.65 -9.79
C GLU A 16 -12.50 6.25 -9.12
N TYR A 17 -12.59 5.38 -8.12
CA TYR A 17 -11.41 4.87 -7.45
C TYR A 17 -10.57 4.09 -8.45
N GLU A 18 -9.34 4.55 -8.71
CA GLU A 18 -8.40 3.86 -9.57
C GLU A 18 -7.46 3.01 -8.72
N TYR A 19 -7.57 1.70 -8.88
CA TYR A 19 -6.70 0.76 -8.20
C TYR A 19 -5.24 1.02 -8.57
N ASN A 20 -4.36 0.96 -7.57
CA ASN A 20 -2.90 1.01 -7.74
C ASN A 20 -2.37 2.37 -8.23
N GLU A 21 -3.21 3.42 -8.30
CA GLU A 21 -2.81 4.76 -8.78
C GLU A 21 -1.65 5.32 -7.95
N LEU A 22 -1.79 5.36 -6.62
CA LEU A 22 -0.72 5.85 -5.74
C LEU A 22 0.36 4.79 -5.50
N LEU A 23 -0.02 3.53 -5.30
CA LEU A 23 0.90 2.46 -4.96
C LEU A 23 1.94 2.21 -6.09
N SER A 24 1.52 2.31 -7.36
CA SER A 24 2.41 2.15 -8.53
C SER A 24 3.53 3.17 -8.61
N ARG A 25 3.43 4.31 -7.91
CA ARG A 25 4.52 5.29 -7.83
C ARG A 25 5.74 4.78 -7.08
N LEU A 26 5.61 3.72 -6.28
CA LEU A 26 6.75 3.06 -5.64
C LEU A 26 7.64 2.32 -6.65
N VAL A 27 7.17 2.00 -7.86
CA VAL A 27 7.98 1.31 -8.86
C VAL A 27 9.24 2.11 -9.17
N GLY A 28 10.40 1.46 -9.04
CA GLY A 28 11.72 2.09 -9.19
C GLY A 28 12.30 2.64 -7.89
N TYR A 29 11.52 2.88 -6.84
CA TYR A 29 12.06 3.16 -5.51
C TYR A 29 12.72 1.89 -4.94
N HIS A 30 13.72 2.07 -4.07
CA HIS A 30 14.25 0.99 -3.26
C HIS A 30 13.79 1.10 -1.81
N LEU A 31 13.68 -0.03 -1.13
CA LEU A 31 13.39 -0.04 0.29
C LEU A 31 14.62 0.44 1.06
N GLN A 32 14.49 1.56 1.77
CA GLN A 32 15.58 2.17 2.54
C GLN A 32 15.66 1.61 3.96
N SER A 33 14.51 1.49 4.63
CA SER A 33 14.44 0.99 6.00
C SER A 33 13.13 0.28 6.27
N VAL A 34 13.16 -0.55 7.31
CA VAL A 34 11.98 -1.19 7.90
C VAL A 34 11.95 -0.90 9.39
N HIS A 35 10.80 -0.48 9.89
CA HIS A 35 10.58 -0.22 11.30
C HIS A 35 9.47 -1.14 11.82
N PHE A 36 9.86 -2.09 12.69
CA PHE A 36 8.91 -2.92 13.42
C PHE A 36 8.47 -2.21 14.71
N ASN A 37 7.16 -2.05 14.88
CA ASN A 37 6.54 -1.62 16.12
C ASN A 37 5.63 -2.76 16.61
N GLY A 38 5.31 -2.81 17.91
CA GLY A 38 4.59 -3.92 18.56
C GLY A 38 3.19 -4.23 18.00
N GLY A 39 2.69 -3.50 17.01
CA GLY A 39 1.45 -3.80 16.29
C GLY A 39 1.41 -3.36 14.82
N TYR A 40 2.49 -2.82 14.27
CA TYR A 40 2.55 -2.38 12.87
C TYR A 40 3.97 -2.45 12.35
N VAL A 41 4.13 -2.45 11.02
CA VAL A 41 5.42 -2.33 10.35
C VAL A 41 5.39 -1.16 9.37
N GLN A 42 6.50 -0.42 9.28
CA GLN A 42 6.67 0.64 8.28
C GLN A 42 7.79 0.30 7.32
N PHE A 43 7.53 0.55 6.03
CA PHE A 43 8.47 0.46 4.94
C PHE A 43 8.74 1.87 4.43
N SER A 44 9.98 2.35 4.56
CA SER A 44 10.40 3.64 4.01
C SER A 44 11.15 3.44 2.72
N PHE A 45 10.75 4.17 1.69
CA PHE A 45 11.28 4.04 0.34
C PHE A 45 12.13 5.26 -0.03
N ALA A 46 13.15 5.06 -0.86
CA ALA A 46 13.96 6.12 -1.41
C ALA A 46 14.23 5.91 -2.90
N HIS A 47 14.44 7.00 -3.63
CA HIS A 47 14.83 6.95 -5.04
C HIS A 47 15.97 7.94 -5.28
N LEU A 48 17.00 7.53 -6.02
CA LEU A 48 18.23 8.33 -6.19
C LEU A 48 17.97 9.72 -6.78
N ASN A 49 16.94 9.85 -7.61
CA ASN A 49 16.57 11.09 -8.29
C ASN A 49 15.29 11.72 -7.73
N SER A 50 14.84 11.32 -6.53
CA SER A 50 13.69 11.93 -5.84
C SER A 50 14.12 12.49 -4.49
N ALA A 51 13.54 13.62 -4.09
CA ALA A 51 13.67 14.15 -2.73
C ALA A 51 12.59 13.60 -1.78
N GLU A 52 11.65 12.81 -2.31
CA GLU A 52 10.54 12.21 -1.56
C GLU A 52 10.98 10.90 -0.91
N TYR A 53 10.41 10.64 0.27
CA TYR A 53 10.64 9.41 1.04
C TYR A 53 9.31 8.77 1.43
N PRO A 54 8.59 8.16 0.46
CA PRO A 54 7.29 7.57 0.74
C PRO A 54 7.38 6.54 1.87
N VAL A 55 6.36 6.52 2.72
CA VAL A 55 6.26 5.57 3.83
C VAL A 55 4.98 4.77 3.68
N LEU A 56 5.10 3.45 3.57
CA LEU A 56 3.97 2.53 3.73
C LEU A 56 3.93 2.03 5.17
N THR A 57 2.90 2.43 5.90
CA THR A 57 2.58 1.88 7.22
C THR A 57 1.55 0.78 7.07
N CYS A 58 1.84 -0.42 7.58
CA CYS A 58 0.92 -1.56 7.62
C CYS A 58 0.53 -1.81 9.08
N GLU A 59 -0.74 -1.55 9.42
CA GLU A 59 -1.34 -1.80 10.74
C GLU A 59 -1.71 -3.28 10.95
N VAL A 60 -1.52 -4.08 9.91
CA VAL A 60 -1.51 -5.54 9.94
C VAL A 60 -0.16 -6.02 9.43
N MET A 61 0.38 -7.07 10.03
CA MET A 61 1.68 -7.59 9.62
C MET A 61 1.55 -8.25 8.24
N PRO A 62 2.32 -7.81 7.23
CA PRO A 62 2.19 -8.36 5.88
C PRO A 62 2.75 -9.78 5.80
N THR A 63 2.28 -10.56 4.85
CA THR A 63 2.92 -11.81 4.44
C THR A 63 4.10 -11.50 3.52
N VAL A 64 5.21 -12.20 3.68
CA VAL A 64 6.36 -12.15 2.76
C VAL A 64 6.35 -13.42 1.93
N GLU A 65 6.15 -13.28 0.63
CA GLU A 65 6.21 -14.41 -0.29
C GLU A 65 7.62 -14.53 -0.87
N THR A 66 8.26 -15.67 -0.63
CA THR A 66 9.61 -16.01 -1.10
C THR A 66 9.55 -17.22 -2.04
N PRO A 67 10.62 -17.53 -2.80
CA PRO A 67 10.68 -18.75 -3.62
C PRO A 67 10.50 -20.04 -2.80
N SER A 68 10.86 -20.01 -1.52
CA SER A 68 10.69 -21.13 -0.58
C SER A 68 9.30 -21.24 0.04
N GLY A 69 8.44 -20.23 -0.14
CA GLY A 69 7.10 -20.19 0.46
C GLY A 69 6.78 -18.85 1.11
N ALA A 70 5.55 -18.75 1.61
CA ALA A 70 5.06 -17.59 2.35
C ALA A 70 5.51 -17.66 3.82
N LEU A 71 5.93 -16.51 4.36
CA LEU A 71 6.26 -16.30 5.76
C LEU A 71 5.32 -15.24 6.34
N ASN A 72 4.74 -15.53 7.48
CA ASN A 72 3.86 -14.62 8.22
C ASN A 72 4.54 -14.19 9.52
N ASP A 73 3.94 -13.21 10.20
CA ASP A 73 4.43 -12.79 11.51
C ASP A 73 4.48 -13.96 12.50
N GLY A 74 5.57 -14.06 13.25
CA GLY A 74 5.87 -15.19 14.14
C GLY A 74 6.56 -16.38 13.48
N ASP A 75 6.57 -16.50 12.15
CA ASP A 75 7.29 -17.58 11.47
C ASP A 75 8.82 -17.41 11.61
N PRO A 76 9.57 -18.50 11.83
CA PRO A 76 11.02 -18.46 11.81
C PRO A 76 11.55 -17.89 10.48
N GLY A 77 12.34 -16.82 10.56
CA GLY A 77 12.94 -16.16 9.39
C GLY A 77 12.10 -15.02 8.80
N TYR A 78 10.88 -14.75 9.28
CA TYR A 78 10.05 -13.64 8.79
C TYR A 78 10.77 -12.28 8.86
N ALA A 79 11.32 -11.95 10.03
CA ALA A 79 12.04 -10.68 10.22
C ALA A 79 13.28 -10.57 9.33
N ASP A 80 14.01 -11.68 9.13
CA ASP A 80 15.17 -11.73 8.23
C ASP A 80 14.76 -11.58 6.76
N ALA A 81 13.65 -12.19 6.36
CA ALA A 81 13.10 -12.08 5.01
C ALA A 81 12.70 -10.63 4.70
N ILE A 82 12.00 -9.95 5.62
CA ILE A 82 11.66 -8.53 5.47
C ILE A 82 12.92 -7.65 5.44
N ARG A 83 13.85 -7.87 6.37
CA ARG A 83 15.10 -7.09 6.43
C ARG A 83 15.93 -7.29 5.16
N GLY A 84 15.89 -8.47 4.56
CA GLY A 84 16.56 -8.78 3.29
C GLY A 84 16.05 -8.00 2.08
N LEU A 85 14.91 -7.32 2.21
CA LEU A 85 14.38 -6.42 1.18
C LEU A 85 15.08 -5.05 1.18
N ILE A 86 15.77 -4.67 2.26
CA ILE A 86 16.46 -3.38 2.33
C ILE A 86 17.52 -3.30 1.23
N GLY A 87 17.47 -2.23 0.44
CA GLY A 87 18.29 -2.00 -0.75
C GLY A 87 17.71 -2.59 -2.04
N GLN A 88 16.69 -3.45 -1.97
CA GLN A 88 16.02 -3.96 -3.17
C GLN A 88 15.05 -2.93 -3.76
N HIS A 89 14.92 -2.97 -5.08
CA HIS A 89 14.03 -2.09 -5.82
C HIS A 89 12.65 -2.73 -5.96
N VAL A 90 11.62 -1.89 -5.85
CA VAL A 90 10.25 -2.26 -6.22
C VAL A 90 10.17 -2.38 -7.73
N THR A 91 9.83 -3.58 -8.20
CA THR A 91 9.74 -3.94 -9.62
C THR A 91 8.32 -3.83 -10.15
N ALA A 92 7.33 -4.11 -9.29
CA ALA A 92 5.92 -3.97 -9.60
C ALA A 92 5.11 -3.76 -8.33
N THR A 93 3.91 -3.19 -8.48
CA THR A 93 2.92 -3.15 -7.42
C THR A 93 1.56 -3.54 -7.96
N HIS A 94 0.73 -4.10 -7.08
CA HIS A 94 -0.62 -4.48 -7.41
C HIS A 94 -1.54 -4.08 -6.28
N GLU A 95 -2.69 -3.56 -6.65
CA GLU A 95 -3.82 -3.30 -5.79
C GLU A 95 -5.04 -3.82 -6.54
N ALA A 96 -5.81 -4.69 -5.91
CA ALA A 96 -6.97 -5.28 -6.56
C ALA A 96 -8.01 -5.73 -5.53
N PRO A 97 -9.31 -5.73 -5.92
CA PRO A 97 -10.36 -6.25 -5.06
C PRO A 97 -10.07 -7.70 -4.67
N LEU A 98 -10.32 -8.06 -3.41
CA LEU A 98 -10.12 -9.39 -2.83
C LEU A 98 -8.67 -9.88 -2.74
N LEU A 99 -7.72 -9.19 -3.37
CA LEU A 99 -6.29 -9.53 -3.36
C LEU A 99 -5.47 -8.64 -2.43
N GLY A 100 -5.99 -7.45 -2.08
CA GLY A 100 -5.33 -6.50 -1.19
C GLY A 100 -4.19 -5.76 -1.91
N LEU A 101 -3.10 -5.51 -1.18
CA LEU A 101 -1.90 -4.85 -1.71
C LEU A 101 -0.79 -5.87 -1.92
N ARG A 102 0.01 -5.68 -2.96
CA ARG A 102 1.23 -6.43 -3.21
C ARG A 102 2.33 -5.50 -3.73
N ILE A 103 3.51 -5.61 -3.15
CA ILE A 103 4.73 -4.93 -3.60
C ILE A 103 5.74 -6.00 -3.96
N GLU A 104 6.16 -5.99 -5.21
CA GLU A 104 7.12 -6.95 -5.74
C GLU A 104 8.51 -6.34 -5.76
N PHE A 105 9.47 -7.14 -5.31
CA PHE A 105 10.90 -6.92 -5.46
C PHE A 105 11.42 -7.96 -6.47
N ALA A 106 12.71 -8.29 -6.46
CA ALA A 106 13.29 -9.22 -7.43
C ALA A 106 12.60 -10.60 -7.43
N GLU A 107 12.78 -11.40 -6.37
CA GLU A 107 12.19 -12.74 -6.23
C GLU A 107 11.24 -12.83 -5.03
N VAL A 108 11.04 -11.72 -4.33
CA VAL A 108 10.29 -11.65 -3.07
C VAL A 108 9.21 -10.60 -3.21
N SER A 109 8.07 -10.81 -2.55
CA SER A 109 7.02 -9.79 -2.47
C SER A 109 6.48 -9.63 -1.06
N VAL A 110 6.02 -8.42 -0.77
CA VAL A 110 5.28 -8.09 0.45
C VAL A 110 3.81 -8.00 0.09
N LYS A 111 2.96 -8.74 0.80
CA LYS A 111 1.53 -8.81 0.57
C LYS A 111 0.75 -8.39 1.81
N VAL A 112 -0.16 -7.44 1.63
CA VAL A 112 -1.10 -6.98 2.67
C VAL A 112 -2.48 -7.46 2.29
N ARG A 113 -2.91 -8.57 2.90
CA ARG A 113 -4.22 -9.17 2.68
C ARG A 113 -4.70 -9.87 3.96
N PRO A 114 -5.09 -9.10 5.00
CA PRO A 114 -5.45 -9.67 6.28
C PRO A 114 -6.78 -10.44 6.21
N ALA A 115 -6.93 -11.40 7.09
CA ALA A 115 -8.20 -11.96 7.53
C ALA A 115 -8.85 -11.07 8.60
N ALA A 116 -10.14 -11.30 8.89
CA ALA A 116 -10.91 -10.46 9.80
C ALA A 116 -10.38 -10.47 11.26
N ASP A 117 -9.78 -11.57 11.71
CA ASP A 117 -9.21 -11.74 13.05
C ASP A 117 -7.82 -11.13 13.21
N GLU A 118 -7.18 -10.74 12.12
CA GLU A 118 -5.89 -10.05 12.10
C GLU A 118 -6.03 -8.52 12.26
N LEU A 119 -7.24 -7.98 12.07
CA LEU A 119 -7.51 -6.56 12.18
C LEU A 119 -7.32 -6.06 13.62
N ARG A 120 -6.53 -4.98 13.77
CA ARG A 120 -6.25 -4.34 15.07
C ARG A 120 -6.93 -2.99 15.24
N GLY A 121 -7.49 -2.43 14.18
CA GLY A 121 -8.08 -1.10 14.17
C GLY A 121 -8.79 -0.79 12.85
N PRO A 122 -9.20 0.47 12.63
CA PRO A 122 -9.98 0.86 11.45
C PRO A 122 -9.14 0.95 10.17
N GLN A 123 -7.81 0.88 10.27
CA GLN A 123 -6.89 1.01 9.15
C GLN A 123 -6.11 -0.28 8.95
N ILE A 124 -5.93 -0.68 7.69
CA ILE A 124 -5.12 -1.82 7.27
C ILE A 124 -3.72 -1.35 6.88
N ALA A 125 -3.67 -0.30 6.05
CA ALA A 125 -2.42 0.31 5.62
C ALA A 125 -2.61 1.77 5.24
N MET A 126 -1.52 2.54 5.21
CA MET A 126 -1.49 3.91 4.69
C MET A 126 -0.16 4.16 3.98
N LEU A 127 -0.22 4.77 2.80
CA LEU A 127 0.93 5.24 2.04
C LEU A 127 0.94 6.77 2.06
N SER A 128 2.00 7.35 2.62
CA SER A 128 2.17 8.79 2.83
C SER A 128 3.45 9.33 2.20
N ASP A 129 3.67 10.63 2.37
CA ASP A 129 4.93 11.34 2.10
C ASP A 129 5.34 11.45 0.61
N PHE A 130 4.35 11.34 -0.29
CA PHE A 130 4.41 11.98 -1.60
C PHE A 130 4.03 13.46 -1.47
N SER A 131 4.76 14.34 -2.15
CA SER A 131 4.61 15.80 -1.97
C SER A 131 3.44 16.39 -2.77
N ASP A 132 2.99 15.69 -3.81
CA ASP A 132 2.03 16.18 -4.80
C ASP A 132 0.61 15.61 -4.63
N VAL A 133 0.43 14.66 -3.71
CA VAL A 133 -0.83 13.92 -3.53
C VAL A 133 -1.09 13.61 -2.05
N ALA A 134 -2.36 13.58 -1.67
CA ALA A 134 -2.75 13.20 -0.31
C ALA A 134 -2.40 11.73 -0.02
N PRO A 135 -2.20 11.34 1.25
CA PRO A 135 -1.97 9.96 1.62
C PRO A 135 -3.13 9.04 1.18
N ALA A 136 -2.82 7.86 0.68
CA ALA A 136 -3.82 6.80 0.47
C ALA A 136 -3.93 5.99 1.76
N SER A 137 -5.17 5.77 2.22
CA SER A 137 -5.47 4.91 3.36
C SER A 137 -6.37 3.78 2.92
N TRP A 138 -6.03 2.55 3.31
CA TRP A 138 -6.83 1.37 3.06
C TRP A 138 -7.45 0.87 4.37
N GLN A 139 -8.74 0.60 4.34
CA GLN A 139 -9.56 0.25 5.50
C GLN A 139 -10.40 -1.01 5.20
N PRO A 140 -10.84 -1.75 6.24
CA PRO A 140 -11.78 -2.86 6.06
C PRO A 140 -13.05 -2.40 5.34
N GLY A 141 -13.51 -3.18 4.35
CA GLY A 141 -14.67 -2.82 3.53
C GLY A 141 -14.42 -1.75 2.46
N GLY A 142 -13.21 -1.17 2.41
CA GLY A 142 -12.76 -0.32 1.29
C GLY A 142 -12.48 -1.15 0.03
N GLN A 143 -12.27 -0.50 -1.11
CA GLN A 143 -12.21 -1.10 -2.45
C GLN A 143 -11.31 -2.36 -2.56
N ALA A 144 -10.03 -2.26 -2.20
CA ALA A 144 -9.12 -3.43 -2.23
C ALA A 144 -9.46 -4.51 -1.16
N PHE A 145 -10.27 -4.15 -0.17
CA PHE A 145 -10.55 -4.91 1.05
C PHE A 145 -12.06 -5.10 1.29
N GLU A 146 -12.87 -5.11 0.23
CA GLU A 146 -14.35 -5.19 0.30
C GLU A 146 -14.83 -6.45 1.04
N TYR A 147 -14.03 -7.51 1.03
CA TYR A 147 -14.31 -8.78 1.72
C TYR A 147 -14.27 -8.69 3.25
N LEU A 148 -13.89 -7.54 3.81
CA LEU A 148 -13.83 -7.27 5.25
C LEU A 148 -14.97 -6.33 5.72
N ALA A 149 -15.99 -6.10 4.88
CA ALA A 149 -17.20 -5.34 5.23
C ALA A 149 -18.18 -6.12 6.10
#